data_AF-A0A7X7MUD1-F1
#
_entry.id   AF-A0A7X7MUD1-F1
#
_cell.length_a   1.000
_cell.length_b   1.000
_cell.length_c   1.000
_cell.angle_alpha   90.00
_cell.angle_beta   90.00
_cell.angle_gamma   90.00
#
_symmetry.space_group_name_H-M   'P 1'
#
loop_
_entity.id
_entity.type
_entity.pdbx_description
1 polymer ?
#
loop_
_entity_poly.entity_id
_entity_poly.type
_entity_poly.pdbx_seq_one_letter_code
_entity_poly.pdbx_strand_id
1 'polypeptide(L)'
;MEIKQDQKKDSFKSTGEYVASKELMTAVNVAIALEKPLLIKGEPGTGKTMLARAIADSLNKKLVIWNIKSTTKAQDGLYVYDTIQRLYDGQFGEEGVDD
;
A
#
# COMPACT_ATOMS: atom_id res chain seq x y z
N MET A 1 34.11 -8.78 12.29
CA MET A 1 33.50 -7.66 11.56
C MET A 1 32.57 -8.29 10.53
N GLU A 2 31.34 -8.58 10.94
CA GLU A 2 30.36 -9.29 10.10
C GLU A 2 29.77 -8.31 9.09
N ILE A 3 29.97 -8.62 7.81
CA ILE A 3 29.37 -7.88 6.70
C ILE A 3 27.90 -8.31 6.64
N LYS A 4 27.00 -7.51 7.20
CA LYS A 4 25.56 -7.66 6.98
C LYS A 4 25.27 -7.45 5.49
N GLN A 5 25.08 -8.54 4.75
CA GLN A 5 24.45 -8.49 3.43
C GLN A 5 22.95 -8.27 3.62
N ASP A 6 22.55 -7.01 3.79
CA ASP A 6 21.16 -6.62 3.87
C ASP A 6 20.82 -5.69 2.70
N GLN A 7 20.66 -6.28 1.51
CA GLN A 7 20.09 -5.64 0.33
C GLN A 7 19.31 -6.69 -0.45
N LYS A 8 18.19 -7.14 0.10
CA LYS A 8 17.21 -7.94 -0.65
C LYS A 8 16.56 -7.00 -1.67
N LYS A 9 17.07 -7.01 -2.90
CA LYS A 9 16.58 -6.19 -4.01
C LYS A 9 15.16 -6.67 -4.34
N ASP A 10 14.15 -5.95 -3.85
CA ASP A 10 12.73 -6.19 -4.10
C ASP A 10 12.44 -6.09 -5.61
N SER A 11 12.64 -7.17 -6.36
CA SER A 11 12.38 -7.22 -7.80
C SER A 11 11.07 -7.94 -8.07
N PHE A 12 10.11 -7.25 -8.69
CA PHE A 12 8.91 -7.85 -9.27
C PHE A 12 9.30 -8.79 -10.42
N LYS A 13 8.91 -10.06 -10.29
CA LYS A 13 8.95 -11.07 -11.36
C LYS A 13 7.51 -11.41 -11.76
N SER A 14 7.30 -11.76 -13.03
CA SER A 14 6.00 -12.23 -13.50
C SER A 14 5.52 -13.37 -12.60
N THR A 15 4.36 -13.22 -11.99
CA THR A 15 3.73 -14.27 -11.18
C THR A 15 2.88 -15.14 -12.09
N GLY A 16 2.53 -16.36 -11.63
CA GLY A 16 1.66 -17.26 -12.40
C GLY A 16 0.27 -16.69 -12.70
N GLU A 17 -0.16 -15.67 -11.96
CA GLU A 17 -1.48 -15.04 -12.11
C GLU A 17 -1.48 -13.74 -12.95
N TYR A 18 -0.32 -13.16 -13.25
CA TYR A 18 -0.25 -11.90 -14.00
C TYR A 18 0.90 -11.88 -15.01
N VAL A 19 0.53 -11.88 -16.30
CA VAL A 19 1.47 -11.74 -17.42
C VAL A 19 1.69 -10.25 -17.71
N ALA A 20 2.75 -9.70 -17.15
CA ALA A 20 3.18 -8.33 -17.42
C ALA A 20 4.07 -8.26 -18.66
N SER A 21 3.94 -7.21 -19.48
CA SER A 21 4.93 -6.94 -20.52
C SER A 21 6.30 -6.64 -19.91
N LYS A 22 7.38 -6.94 -20.65
CA LYS A 22 8.75 -6.67 -20.19
C LYS A 22 8.97 -5.19 -19.84
N GLU A 23 8.33 -4.30 -20.59
CA GLU A 23 8.35 -2.85 -20.36
C GLU A 23 7.67 -2.47 -19.04
N LEU A 24 6.49 -3.02 -18.77
CA LEU A 24 5.75 -2.78 -17.53
C LEU A 24 6.52 -3.29 -16.31
N MET A 25 7.09 -4.50 -16.41
CA MET A 25 7.96 -5.05 -15.37
C MET A 25 9.16 -4.16 -15.09
N THR A 26 9.77 -3.62 -16.15
CA THR A 26 10.92 -2.72 -16.02
C THR A 26 10.53 -1.43 -15.31
N ALA A 27 9.41 -0.81 -15.70
CA ALA A 27 8.91 0.41 -15.05
C ALA A 27 8.63 0.20 -13.55
N VAL A 28 8.01 -0.93 -13.19
CA VAL A 28 7.75 -1.32 -11.79
C VAL A 28 9.05 -1.49 -11.01
N ASN A 29 10.01 -2.25 -11.56
CA ASN A 29 11.28 -2.50 -10.89
C ASN A 29 12.12 -1.23 -10.73
N VAL A 30 12.08 -0.31 -11.70
CA VAL A 30 12.73 1.00 -11.60
C VAL A 30 12.08 1.85 -10.51
N ALA A 31 10.74 1.90 -10.45
CA ALA A 31 10.04 2.64 -9.40
C ALA A 31 10.36 2.11 -8.00
N ILE A 32 10.42 0.79 -7.83
CA ILE A 32 10.84 0.16 -6.56
C ILE A 32 12.28 0.54 -6.22
N ALA A 33 13.20 0.41 -7.18
CA ALA A 33 14.62 0.70 -6.95
C ALA A 33 14.91 2.17 -6.65
N LEU A 34 14.10 3.09 -7.17
CA LEU A 34 14.22 4.53 -6.93
C LEU A 34 13.41 5.02 -5.73
N GLU A 35 12.61 4.15 -5.12
CA GLU A 35 11.63 4.50 -4.09
C GLU A 35 10.73 5.66 -4.52
N LYS A 36 10.33 5.66 -5.81
CA LYS A 36 9.47 6.68 -6.40
C LYS A 36 8.07 6.12 -6.68
N PRO A 37 7.01 6.93 -6.50
CA PRO A 37 5.66 6.51 -6.82
C PRO A 37 5.52 6.28 -8.34
N LEU A 38 4.75 5.26 -8.71
CA LEU A 38 4.46 4.90 -10.09
C LEU A 38 2.97 5.09 -10.40
N LEU A 39 2.66 5.95 -11.38
CA LEU A 39 1.30 6.17 -11.86
C LEU A 39 1.06 5.34 -13.13
N ILE A 40 0.06 4.45 -13.09
CA ILE A 40 -0.29 3.59 -14.22
C ILE A 40 -1.58 4.10 -14.89
N LYS A 41 -1.51 4.36 -16.21
CA LYS A 41 -2.66 4.71 -17.06
C LYS A 41 -2.98 3.61 -18.06
N GLY A 42 -4.22 3.53 -18.51
CA GLY A 42 -4.62 2.70 -19.66
C GLY A 42 -6.13 2.48 -19.71
N GLU A 43 -6.60 1.72 -20.69
CA GLU A 43 -8.02 1.41 -20.87
C GLU A 43 -8.61 0.60 -19.70
N PRO A 44 -9.91 0.75 -19.39
CA PRO A 44 -10.58 -0.10 -18.40
C PRO A 44 -10.42 -1.59 -18.78
N GLY A 45 -10.32 -2.47 -17.78
CA GLY A 45 -10.17 -3.92 -18.01
C GLY A 45 -8.75 -4.42 -18.31
N THR A 46 -7.75 -3.54 -18.47
CA THR A 46 -6.34 -3.93 -18.73
C THR A 46 -5.55 -4.43 -17.50
N GLY A 47 -6.25 -4.82 -16.43
CA GLY A 47 -5.62 -5.45 -15.27
C GLY A 47 -4.77 -4.54 -14.37
N LYS A 48 -4.97 -3.21 -14.39
CA LYS A 48 -4.25 -2.26 -13.51
C LYS A 48 -4.40 -2.59 -12.01
N THR A 49 -5.61 -2.93 -11.57
CA THR A 49 -5.86 -3.33 -10.18
C THR A 49 -5.17 -4.67 -9.86
N MET A 50 -5.19 -5.61 -10.81
CA MET A 50 -4.52 -6.89 -10.66
C MET A 50 -3.00 -6.74 -10.59
N LEU A 51 -2.42 -5.79 -11.32
CA LEU A 51 -1.00 -5.47 -11.24
C LEU A 51 -0.59 -5.10 -9.81
N ALA A 52 -1.34 -4.21 -9.15
CA ALA A 52 -1.04 -3.81 -7.77
C ALA A 52 -1.06 -5.01 -6.80
N ARG A 53 -2.03 -5.92 -6.99
CA ARG A 53 -2.14 -7.16 -6.22
C ARG A 53 -0.94 -8.09 -6.47
N ALA A 54 -0.63 -8.36 -7.73
CA ALA A 54 0.49 -9.21 -8.13
C ALA A 54 1.84 -8.68 -7.62
N ILE A 55 2.05 -7.36 -7.64
CA ILE A 55 3.25 -6.74 -7.08
C ILE A 55 3.35 -7.00 -5.59
N ALA A 56 2.29 -6.71 -4.82
CA ALA A 56 2.26 -6.90 -3.39
C ALA A 56 2.52 -8.36 -2.99
N ASP A 57 1.89 -9.31 -3.69
CA ASP A 57 2.07 -10.74 -3.43
C ASP A 57 3.50 -11.20 -3.78
N SER A 58 4.08 -10.74 -4.90
CA SER A 58 5.46 -11.09 -5.28
C SER A 58 6.52 -10.56 -4.31
N LEU A 59 6.26 -9.39 -3.71
CA LEU A 59 7.16 -8.73 -2.76
C LEU A 59 6.87 -9.15 -1.32
N ASN A 60 5.86 -10.01 -1.10
CA ASN A 60 5.36 -10.40 0.22
C ASN A 60 5.04 -9.17 1.10
N LYS A 61 4.41 -8.15 0.52
CA LYS A 61 4.01 -6.92 1.20
C LYS A 61 2.48 -6.84 1.31
N LYS A 62 2.01 -6.16 2.35
CA LYS A 62 0.59 -5.86 2.52
C LYS A 62 0.16 -4.84 1.46
N LEU A 63 -0.86 -5.17 0.67
CA LEU A 63 -1.51 -4.20 -0.22
C LEU A 63 -2.41 -3.26 0.61
N VAL A 64 -2.13 -1.97 0.56
CA VAL A 64 -2.98 -0.93 1.13
C VAL A 64 -3.78 -0.30 -0.02
N ILE A 65 -5.10 -0.34 0.09
CA ILE A 65 -6.02 0.20 -0.92
C ILE A 65 -6.63 1.49 -0.37
N TRP A 66 -6.43 2.60 -1.09
CA TRP A 66 -7.10 3.86 -0.80
C TRP A 66 -7.88 4.33 -2.04
N ASN A 67 -9.21 4.32 -1.91
CA ASN A 67 -10.11 4.72 -3.00
C ASN A 67 -10.31 6.23 -2.98
N ILE A 68 -9.92 6.90 -4.06
CA ILE A 68 -10.07 8.36 -4.21
C ILE A 68 -11.36 8.69 -4.96
N LYS A 69 -12.11 9.67 -4.45
CA LYS A 69 -13.30 10.26 -5.08
C LYS A 69 -13.05 11.74 -5.36
N SER A 70 -13.92 12.39 -6.15
CA SER A 70 -13.83 13.84 -6.41
C SER A 70 -13.96 14.71 -5.16
N THR A 71 -14.55 14.17 -4.10
CA THR A 71 -14.72 14.83 -2.80
C THR A 71 -13.58 14.52 -1.82
N THR A 72 -12.64 13.64 -2.16
CA THR A 72 -11.52 13.28 -1.30
C THR A 72 -10.50 14.41 -1.26
N LYS A 73 -10.13 14.83 -0.05
CA LYS A 73 -9.12 15.86 0.22
C LYS A 73 -7.83 15.21 0.72
N ALA A 74 -6.69 15.90 0.55
CA ALA A 74 -5.39 15.39 1.01
C ALA A 74 -5.36 15.13 2.53
N GLN A 75 -6.04 15.96 3.30
CA GLN A 75 -6.20 15.80 4.75
C GLN A 75 -6.87 14.47 5.15
N ASP A 76 -7.72 13.91 4.28
CA ASP A 76 -8.42 12.64 4.56
C ASP A 76 -7.45 11.44 4.50
N GLY A 77 -6.27 11.62 3.91
CA GLY A 77 -5.19 10.62 3.88
C GLY A 77 -4.15 10.81 4.99
N LEU A 78 -4.27 11.86 5.80
CA LEU A 78 -3.40 12.09 6.95
C LEU A 78 -4.00 11.44 8.20
N TYR A 79 -3.13 11.08 9.14
CA TYR A 79 -3.57 10.61 10.44
C TYR A 79 -4.23 11.77 11.20
N VAL A 80 -5.50 11.62 11.55
CA VAL A 80 -6.23 12.58 12.40
C VAL A 80 -6.27 12.01 13.80
N TYR A 81 -5.69 12.77 14.74
CA TYR A 81 -5.77 12.44 16.15
C TYR A 81 -6.99 13.11 16.77
N ASP A 82 -7.99 12.31 17.14
CA ASP A 82 -9.17 12.80 17.85
C ASP A 82 -8.87 12.92 19.34
N THR A 83 -8.62 14.15 19.79
CA THR A 83 -8.36 14.47 21.20
C THR A 83 -9.59 14.29 22.08
N ILE A 84 -10.79 14.38 21.51
CA ILE A 84 -12.06 14.31 22.23
C ILE A 84 -12.37 12.85 22.55
N GLN A 85 -12.26 11.96 21.58
CA GLN A 85 -12.50 10.52 21.78
C GLN A 85 -11.56 9.95 22.86
N ARG A 86 -10.29 10.37 22.89
CA ARG A 86 -9.35 9.99 23.95
C ARG A 86 -9.71 10.56 25.33
N LEU A 87 -10.31 11.74 25.38
CA LEU A 87 -10.77 12.34 26.65
C LEU A 87 -12.01 11.60 27.18
N TYR A 88 -12.93 11.19 26.30
CA TYR A 88 -14.08 10.34 26.64
C TYR A 88 -13.63 9.01 27.23
N ASP A 89 -12.67 8.31 26.61
CA ASP A 89 -12.10 7.07 27.15
C ASP A 89 -11.43 7.27 28.54
N GLY A 90 -10.96 8.48 28.83
CA GLY A 90 -10.38 8.84 30.13
C GLY A 90 -11.40 9.27 31.20
N GLN A 91 -12.60 9.70 30.80
CA GLN A 91 -13.69 10.06 31.73
C GLN A 91 -14.64 8.89 32.01
N PHE A 92 -14.77 7.94 31.08
CA PHE A 92 -15.59 6.73 31.22
C PHE A 92 -14.74 5.47 31.43
N GLY A 93 -13.66 5.59 32.21
CA GLY A 93 -12.94 4.43 32.72
C GLY A 93 -13.83 3.64 33.70
N GLU A 94 -14.19 2.42 33.31
CA GLU A 94 -14.81 1.37 34.14
C GLU A 94 -16.06 1.76 34.94
N GLU A 95 -17.18 2.11 34.29
CA GLU A 95 -18.49 1.90 34.91
C GLU A 95 -19.50 1.37 33.88
N GLY A 96 -19.75 0.05 33.95
CA GLY A 96 -21.03 -0.56 33.57
C GLY A 96 -21.15 -1.10 32.14
N VAL A 97 -20.57 -2.28 31.88
CA VAL A 97 -21.19 -3.29 31.02
C VAL A 97 -21.01 -4.67 31.64
N ASP A 98 -21.74 -4.91 32.73
CA ASP A 98 -22.18 -6.25 33.12
C ASP A 98 -23.72 -6.27 32.96
N ASP A 99 -24.20 -7.37 32.37
CA ASP A 99 -25.56 -7.69 31.85
C ASP A 99 -26.02 -7.09 30.49
#